data_AF-A3XMH4-F1
#
_entry.id   AF-A3XMH4-F1
#
_cell.length_a   1.000
_cell.length_b   1.000
_cell.length_c   1.000
_cell.angle_alpha   90.00
_cell.angle_beta   90.00
_cell.angle_gamma   90.00
#
_symmetry.space_group_name_H-M   'P 1'
#
loop_
_entity.id
_entity.type
_entity.pdbx_description
1 polymer ?
#
loop_
_entity_poly.entity_id
_entity_poly.type
_entity_poly.pdbx_seq_one_letter_code
_entity_poly.pdbx_strand_id
1 'polypeptide(L)'
;MGIRNTKVMNEQESSFERAQKHVQDLKGWYNHLLVYVVVNSAYLLFYFGLFDRGAISSYIPWWSPVIMLVVWGISVGIHFIVVNKGNFINRSYKNWENRKIKEFLEREEAKQADINKWE
;
A
#
# COMPACT_ATOMS: atom_id res chain seq x y z
N MET A 1 21.10 -25.17 24.53
CA MET A 1 19.70 -25.21 24.07
C MET A 1 19.07 -23.82 23.83
N GLY A 2 19.67 -22.70 24.26
CA GLY A 2 19.03 -21.37 24.20
C GLY A 2 18.94 -20.66 22.85
N ILE A 3 19.83 -20.93 21.88
CA ILE A 3 19.89 -20.17 20.61
C ILE A 3 18.73 -20.51 19.65
N ARG A 4 18.17 -21.72 19.73
CA ARG A 4 17.02 -22.11 18.89
C ARG A 4 15.74 -21.37 19.32
N ASN A 5 15.54 -21.19 20.63
CA ASN A 5 14.36 -20.51 21.15
C ASN A 5 14.37 -19.01 20.82
N THR A 6 15.51 -18.33 20.90
CA THR A 6 15.60 -16.91 20.51
C THR A 6 15.33 -16.69 19.03
N LYS A 7 15.80 -17.58 18.14
CA LYS A 7 15.53 -17.46 16.70
C LYS A 7 14.05 -17.68 16.38
N VAL A 8 13.41 -18.68 16.99
CA VAL A 8 11.98 -18.97 16.82
C VAL A 8 11.10 -17.85 17.38
N MET A 9 11.44 -17.27 18.55
CA MET A 9 10.69 -16.13 19.09
C MET A 9 10.81 -14.88 18.20
N ASN A 10 12.00 -14.59 17.67
CA ASN A 10 12.22 -13.43 16.80
C ASN A 10 11.52 -13.60 15.43
N GLU A 11 11.49 -14.83 14.89
CA GLU A 11 10.68 -15.15 13.70
C GLU A 11 9.19 -15.01 13.96
N GLN A 12 8.69 -15.49 15.12
CA GLN A 12 7.29 -15.36 15.52
C GLN A 12 6.87 -13.91 15.73
N GLU A 13 7.67 -13.10 16.44
CA GLU A 13 7.44 -11.65 16.59
C GLU A 13 7.37 -10.96 15.23
N SER A 14 8.31 -11.25 14.31
CA SER A 14 8.29 -10.65 12.97
C SER A 14 7.09 -11.08 12.13
N SER A 15 6.55 -12.27 12.35
CA SER A 15 5.35 -12.76 11.65
C SER A 15 4.09 -12.09 12.17
N PHE A 16 4.02 -11.91 13.49
CA PHE A 16 2.88 -11.30 14.17
C PHE A 16 2.79 -9.81 13.89
N GLU A 17 3.94 -9.12 13.90
CA GLU A 17 4.04 -7.69 13.58
C GLU A 17 3.64 -7.41 12.13
N ARG A 18 4.01 -8.28 11.18
CA ARG A 18 3.57 -8.18 9.78
C ARG A 18 2.07 -8.39 9.62
N ALA A 19 1.50 -9.36 10.32
CA ALA A 19 0.06 -9.60 10.30
C ALA A 19 -0.71 -8.41 10.90
N GLN A 20 -0.22 -7.86 12.01
CA GLN A 20 -0.81 -6.70 12.66
C GLN A 20 -0.77 -5.46 11.76
N LYS A 21 0.36 -5.21 11.09
CA LYS A 21 0.51 -4.10 10.14
C LYS A 21 -0.44 -4.23 8.96
N HIS A 22 -0.60 -5.43 8.43
CA HIS A 22 -1.56 -5.70 7.36
C HIS A 22 -3.01 -5.43 7.78
N VAL A 23 -3.40 -5.79 9.01
CA VAL A 23 -4.74 -5.49 9.54
C VAL A 23 -4.96 -3.99 9.74
N GLN A 24 -3.93 -3.25 10.17
CA GLN A 24 -4.00 -1.79 10.29
C GLN A 24 -4.15 -1.12 8.92
N ASP A 25 -3.39 -1.56 7.92
CA ASP A 25 -3.49 -1.05 6.56
C ASP A 25 -4.88 -1.34 5.94
N LEU A 26 -5.43 -2.54 6.19
CA LEU A 26 -6.81 -2.88 5.81
C LEU A 26 -7.82 -1.93 6.48
N LYS A 27 -7.70 -1.68 7.79
CA LYS A 27 -8.58 -0.75 8.52
C LYS A 27 -8.52 0.66 7.93
N GLY A 28 -7.32 1.15 7.59
CA GLY A 28 -7.14 2.45 6.93
C GLY A 28 -7.85 2.51 5.59
N TRP A 29 -7.73 1.45 4.79
CA TRP A 29 -8.40 1.34 3.50
C TRP A 29 -9.93 1.32 3.62
N TYR A 30 -10.50 0.57 4.58
CA TYR A 30 -11.94 0.56 4.81
C TYR A 30 -12.50 1.94 5.13
N ASN A 31 -11.76 2.75 5.90
CA ASN A 31 -12.16 4.13 6.18
C ASN A 31 -12.20 4.98 4.90
N HIS A 32 -11.21 4.84 4.01
CA HIS A 32 -11.22 5.53 2.70
C HIS A 32 -12.37 5.09 1.81
N LEU A 33 -12.70 3.80 1.79
CA LEU A 33 -13.86 3.29 1.06
C LEU A 33 -15.18 3.84 1.63
N LEU A 34 -15.29 3.93 2.96
CA LEU A 34 -16.46 4.49 3.63
C LEU A 34 -16.64 5.97 3.26
N VAL A 35 -15.58 6.77 3.36
CA VAL A 35 -15.61 8.19 2.94
C VAL A 35 -15.96 8.32 1.46
N TYR A 36 -15.39 7.48 0.59
CA TYR A 36 -15.73 7.46 -0.83
C TYR A 36 -17.23 7.21 -1.04
N VAL A 37 -17.81 6.20 -0.40
CA VAL A 37 -19.24 5.90 -0.53
C VAL A 37 -20.09 7.08 -0.03
N VAL A 38 -19.79 7.61 1.16
CA VAL A 38 -20.57 8.71 1.76
C VAL A 38 -20.52 9.98 0.91
N VAL A 39 -19.33 10.40 0.46
CA VAL A 39 -19.16 11.61 -0.35
C VAL A 39 -19.82 11.46 -1.71
N ASN A 40 -19.68 10.31 -2.38
CA ASN A 40 -20.31 10.08 -3.67
C ASN A 40 -21.84 10.00 -3.55
N SER A 41 -22.36 9.35 -2.51
CA SER A 41 -23.81 9.34 -2.24
C SER A 41 -24.33 10.75 -1.97
N ALA A 42 -23.65 11.54 -1.13
CA ALA A 42 -24.03 12.92 -0.86
C ALA A 42 -24.01 13.78 -2.14
N TYR A 43 -22.99 13.63 -2.99
CA TYR A 43 -22.87 14.33 -4.25
C TYR A 43 -23.97 13.96 -5.25
N LEU A 44 -24.31 12.66 -5.35
CA LEU A 44 -25.43 12.20 -6.18
C LEU A 44 -26.76 12.77 -5.69
N LEU A 45 -27.02 12.75 -4.37
CA LEU A 45 -28.22 13.35 -3.79
C LEU A 45 -28.32 14.85 -4.07
N PHE A 46 -27.18 15.56 -4.02
CA PHE A 46 -27.10 16.97 -4.41
C PHE A 46 -27.38 17.17 -5.90
N TYR A 47 -26.83 16.32 -6.77
CA TYR A 47 -27.07 16.36 -8.22
C TYR A 47 -28.56 16.16 -8.56
N PHE A 48 -29.25 15.23 -7.88
CA PHE A 48 -30.70 15.04 -8.03
C PHE A 48 -31.55 16.22 -7.49
N GLY A 49 -30.92 17.26 -6.94
CA GLY A 49 -31.61 18.48 -6.54
C GLY A 49 -32.40 18.36 -5.23
N LEU A 50 -32.15 17.32 -4.43
CA LEU A 50 -32.84 17.11 -3.14
C LEU A 50 -32.62 18.25 -2.14
N PHE A 51 -31.51 18.98 -2.25
CA PHE A 51 -31.15 20.06 -1.33
C PHE A 51 -31.50 21.46 -1.86
N ASP A 52 -31.64 21.62 -3.17
CA ASP A 52 -31.72 22.95 -3.81
C ASP A 52 -32.85 23.06 -4.86
N ARG A 53 -33.72 22.05 -4.95
CA ARG A 53 -34.81 21.96 -5.93
C ARG A 53 -34.39 22.22 -7.38
N GLY A 54 -33.12 21.98 -7.72
CA GLY A 54 -32.60 22.15 -9.06
C GLY A 54 -32.00 23.53 -9.40
N ALA A 55 -31.94 24.49 -8.47
CA ALA A 55 -31.46 25.84 -8.79
C ALA A 55 -29.98 25.87 -9.23
N ILE A 56 -29.11 25.08 -8.58
CA ILE A 56 -27.70 24.93 -8.93
C ILE A 56 -27.48 23.60 -9.67
N SER A 57 -28.18 22.54 -9.27
CA SER A 57 -27.94 21.20 -9.82
C SER A 57 -28.37 21.05 -11.29
N SER A 58 -29.33 21.85 -11.76
CA SER A 58 -29.76 21.83 -13.17
C SER A 58 -28.72 22.39 -14.14
N TYR A 59 -27.71 23.13 -13.64
CA TYR A 59 -26.59 23.62 -14.44
C TYR A 59 -25.41 22.63 -14.48
N ILE A 60 -25.45 21.57 -13.67
CA ILE A 60 -24.38 20.57 -13.63
C ILE A 60 -24.53 19.65 -14.85
N PRO A 61 -23.48 19.53 -15.69
CA PRO A 61 -23.51 18.63 -16.84
C PRO A 61 -23.69 17.17 -16.40
N TRP A 62 -24.45 16.40 -17.17
CA TRP A 62 -24.71 14.98 -16.91
C TRP A 62 -23.45 14.12 -16.77
N TRP A 63 -22.34 14.53 -17.39
CA TRP A 63 -21.04 13.83 -17.32
C TRP A 63 -20.25 14.13 -16.03
N SER A 64 -20.57 15.19 -15.31
CA SER A 64 -19.84 15.61 -14.10
C SER A 64 -19.82 14.55 -13.00
N PRO A 65 -20.97 13.96 -12.58
CA PRO A 65 -20.97 12.86 -11.62
C PRO A 65 -20.22 11.63 -12.13
N VAL A 66 -20.26 11.35 -13.43
CA VAL A 66 -19.56 10.20 -14.03
C VAL A 66 -18.04 10.38 -13.92
N ILE A 67 -17.50 11.55 -14.27
CA ILE A 67 -16.06 11.81 -14.15
C ILE A 67 -15.62 11.77 -12.69
N MET A 68 -16.39 12.37 -11.79
CA MET A 68 -16.12 12.33 -10.34
C MET A 68 -16.03 10.89 -9.84
N LEU A 69 -17.05 10.07 -10.13
CA LEU A 69 -17.11 8.65 -9.72
C LEU A 69 -15.98 7.81 -10.31
N VAL A 70 -15.65 8.01 -11.59
CA VAL A 70 -14.64 7.24 -12.31
C VAL A 70 -13.24 7.60 -11.83
N VAL A 71 -12.88 8.89 -11.76
CA VAL A 71 -11.54 9.32 -11.34
C VAL A 71 -11.28 8.96 -9.87
N TRP A 72 -12.27 9.18 -9.01
CA TRP A 72 -12.15 8.81 -7.59
C TRP A 72 -12.23 7.29 -7.38
N GLY A 73 -13.04 6.59 -8.18
CA GLY A 73 -13.12 5.13 -8.16
C GLY A 73 -11.80 4.48 -8.56
N ILE A 74 -11.13 5.01 -9.59
CA ILE A 74 -9.78 4.58 -9.97
C ILE A 74 -8.79 4.82 -8.83
N SER A 75 -8.85 5.98 -8.18
CA SER A 75 -7.96 6.31 -7.06
C SER A 75 -8.11 5.33 -5.88
N VAL A 76 -9.35 5.01 -5.47
CA VAL A 76 -9.62 4.02 -4.41
C VAL A 76 -9.24 2.61 -4.84
N GLY A 77 -9.47 2.25 -6.11
CA GLY A 77 -9.07 0.97 -6.69
C GLY A 77 -7.55 0.77 -6.69
N ILE A 78 -6.78 1.81 -7.05
CA ILE A 78 -5.32 1.79 -6.95
C ILE A 78 -4.90 1.63 -5.49
N HIS A 79 -5.51 2.37 -4.56
CA HIS A 79 -5.18 2.28 -3.14
C HIS A 79 -5.48 0.88 -2.57
N PHE A 80 -6.57 0.24 -3.00
CA PHE A 80 -6.86 -1.16 -2.66
C PHE A 80 -5.78 -2.11 -3.15
N ILE A 81 -5.36 -1.96 -4.41
CA ILE A 81 -4.29 -2.77 -4.99
C ILE A 81 -2.98 -2.53 -4.24
N VAL A 82 -2.66 -1.31 -3.85
CA VAL A 82 -1.43 -0.98 -3.10
C VAL A 82 -1.47 -1.54 -1.68
N VAL A 83 -2.58 -1.45 -0.96
CA VAL A 83 -2.70 -2.03 0.40
C VAL A 83 -2.66 -3.56 0.35
N ASN A 84 -3.34 -4.17 -0.62
CA ASN A 84 -3.42 -5.63 -0.71
C ASN A 84 -2.15 -6.26 -1.33
N LYS A 85 -1.55 -5.63 -2.36
CA LYS A 85 -0.30 -6.08 -2.99
C LYS A 85 0.95 -5.46 -2.40
N GLY A 86 0.84 -4.50 -1.47
CA GLY A 86 1.96 -3.88 -0.79
C GLY A 86 2.86 -4.91 -0.11
N ASN A 87 2.28 -6.00 0.42
CA ASN A 87 3.06 -7.13 0.95
C ASN A 87 3.82 -7.92 -0.13
N PHE A 88 3.27 -8.04 -1.34
CA PHE A 88 3.92 -8.76 -2.45
C PHE A 88 5.06 -7.93 -3.05
N ILE A 89 4.83 -6.63 -3.25
CA ILE A 89 5.85 -5.70 -3.76
C ILE A 89 6.97 -5.55 -2.74
N ASN A 90 6.65 -5.43 -1.45
CA ASN A 90 7.65 -5.35 -0.39
C ASN A 90 8.49 -6.64 -0.28
N ARG A 91 7.88 -7.82 -0.49
CA ARG A 91 8.63 -9.10 -0.52
C ARG A 91 9.58 -9.18 -1.72
N SER A 92 9.12 -8.82 -2.92
CA SER A 92 9.95 -8.83 -4.13
C SER A 92 11.06 -7.78 -4.08
N TYR A 93 10.76 -6.58 -3.57
CA TYR A 93 11.72 -5.51 -3.36
C TYR A 93 12.78 -5.90 -2.34
N LYS A 94 12.37 -6.41 -1.17
CA LYS A 94 13.29 -6.87 -0.12
C LYS A 94 14.16 -8.05 -0.57
N ASN A 95 13.64 -8.95 -1.41
CA ASN A 95 14.43 -10.01 -2.03
C ASN A 95 15.47 -9.45 -3.02
N TRP A 96 15.09 -8.47 -3.84
CA TRP A 96 16.01 -7.79 -4.75
C TRP A 96 17.11 -7.04 -3.98
N GLU A 97 16.73 -6.34 -2.92
CA GLU A 97 17.61 -5.55 -2.05
C GLU A 97 18.63 -6.47 -1.35
N ASN A 98 18.18 -7.56 -0.72
CA ASN A 98 19.07 -8.56 -0.12
C ASN A 98 20.05 -9.16 -1.14
N ARG A 99 19.60 -9.43 -2.36
CA ARG A 99 20.49 -9.94 -3.42
C ARG A 99 21.58 -8.93 -3.77
N LYS A 100 21.24 -7.64 -3.85
CA LYS A 100 22.21 -6.59 -4.15
C LYS A 100 23.21 -6.36 -3.02
N ILE A 101 22.74 -6.35 -1.77
CA ILE A 101 23.62 -6.26 -0.61
C ILE A 101 24.64 -7.41 -0.61
N LYS A 102 24.18 -8.63 -0.89
CA LYS A 102 25.07 -9.80 -0.98
C LYS A 102 26.12 -9.66 -2.09
N GLU A 103 25.70 -9.19 -3.27
CA GLU A 103 26.62 -8.90 -4.38
C GLU A 103 27.69 -7.86 -4.02
N PHE A 104 27.34 -6.84 -3.25
CA PHE A 104 28.28 -5.81 -2.81
C PHE A 104 29.29 -6.36 -1.80
N LEU A 105 28.83 -7.12 -0.80
CA LEU A 105 29.70 -7.78 0.18
C LEU A 105 30.69 -8.75 -0.47
N GLU A 106 30.21 -9.61 -1.39
CA GLU A 106 31.08 -10.54 -2.12
C GLU A 106 32.15 -9.81 -2.95
N ARG A 107 31.82 -8.64 -3.52
CA ARG A 107 32.81 -7.80 -4.24
C ARG A 107 33.82 -7.14 -3.32
N GLU A 108 33.41 -6.71 -2.13
CA GLU A 108 34.34 -6.17 -1.12
C GLU A 108 35.28 -7.26 -0.59
N GLU A 109 34.75 -8.44 -0.26
CA GLU A 109 35.55 -9.58 0.17
C GLU A 109 36.55 -10.01 -0.92
N ALA A 110 36.14 -10.06 -2.19
CA ALA A 110 37.02 -10.39 -3.30
C ALA A 110 38.14 -9.35 -3.50
N LYS A 111 37.83 -8.05 -3.34
CA LYS A 111 38.85 -6.99 -3.39
C LYS A 111 39.83 -7.08 -2.23
N GLN A 112 39.34 -7.34 -1.03
CA GLN A 112 40.18 -7.47 0.17
C GLN A 112 41.11 -8.70 0.06
N ALA A 113 40.60 -9.81 -0.47
CA ALA A 113 41.40 -11.02 -0.72
C ALA A 113 42.48 -10.81 -1.80
N ASP A 114 42.21 -10.00 -2.82
CA ASP A 114 43.21 -9.65 -3.83
C ASP A 114 44.30 -8.74 -3.25
N ILE A 115 43.93 -7.75 -2.43
CA ILE A 115 44.91 -6.87 -1.75
C ILE A 115 45.85 -7.68 -0.85
N ASN A 116 45.31 -8.59 -0.02
CA ASN A 116 46.10 -9.44 0.87
C ASN A 116 47.01 -10.45 0.14
N LYS A 117 46.83 -10.66 -1.17
CA LYS A 117 47.68 -11.56 -1.97
C LYS A 117 49.02 -10.91 -2.36
N TRP A 118 49.07 -9.59 -2.37
CA TRP A 118 50.24 -8.80 -2.78
C TRP A 118 51.00 -8.18 -1.59
N GLU A 119 50.52 -8.40 -0.37
CA GLU A 119 51.26 -8.18 0.89
C GLU A 119 52.02 -9.45 1.31
#